data_AF-A0AAU5WUK1-F1
#
_entry.id   AF-A0AAU5WUK1-F1
#
_cell.length_a   1.000
_cell.length_b   1.000
_cell.length_c   1.000
_cell.angle_alpha   90.00
_cell.angle_beta   90.00
_cell.angle_gamma   90.00
#
_symmetry.space_group_name_H-M   'P 1'
#
loop_
_entity.id
_entity.type
_entity.pdbx_description
1 polymer ?
#
loop_
_entity_poly.entity_id
_entity_poly.type
_entity_poly.pdbx_seq_one_letter_code
_entity_poly.pdbx_strand_id
1 'polypeptide(L)'
;MLRRVNADQPITTQQLSVLGSLEAGPRRMTELAAEHGVRLPTMTAQINRLERDGLVARGRDTTDARVVTAGLTAPGVERLRAGRERRLEFLTERFAVLSDEERAAVAAALPALDKLFAAS
;
A
#
# COMPACT_ATOMS: atom_id res chain seq x y z
N MET A 1 -2.54 14.81 10.44
CA MET A 1 -2.93 15.45 9.15
C MET A 1 -3.14 14.43 8.01
N LEU A 2 -2.30 13.40 7.86
CA LEU A 2 -2.45 12.36 6.81
C LEU A 2 -3.71 11.47 6.93
N ARG A 3 -4.40 11.49 8.07
CA ARG A 3 -5.58 10.65 8.31
C ARG A 3 -6.79 11.02 7.46
N ARG A 4 -6.91 12.28 7.00
CA ARG A 4 -8.03 12.77 6.18
C ARG A 4 -7.94 12.42 4.69
N VAL A 5 -6.77 11.99 4.19
CA VAL A 5 -6.57 11.46 2.82
C VAL A 5 -7.43 10.21 2.56
N ASN A 6 -7.91 9.56 3.63
CA ASN A 6 -8.42 8.19 3.61
C ASN A 6 -9.92 8.07 3.84
N ALA A 7 -10.64 9.16 4.10
CA ALA A 7 -12.04 9.10 4.54
C ALA A 7 -13.00 8.67 3.42
N ASP A 8 -12.65 8.93 2.15
CA ASP A 8 -13.50 8.64 0.98
C ASP A 8 -12.98 7.46 0.13
N GLN A 9 -12.11 6.61 0.69
CA GLN A 9 -11.59 5.45 -0.02
C GLN A 9 -12.40 4.18 0.28
N PRO A 10 -12.83 3.40 -0.74
CA PRO A 10 -13.48 2.10 -0.55
C PRO A 10 -12.53 1.00 -0.01
N ILE A 11 -11.28 1.35 0.29
CA ILE A 11 -10.23 0.46 0.79
C ILE A 11 -9.43 1.18 1.88
N THR A 12 -9.05 0.47 2.94
CA THR A 12 -8.23 1.09 4.00
C THR A 12 -6.80 1.33 3.51
N THR A 13 -6.11 2.34 4.07
CA THR A 13 -4.70 2.61 3.77
C THR A 13 -3.81 1.39 3.96
N GLN A 14 -4.08 0.58 4.99
CA GLN A 14 -3.34 -0.64 5.27
C GLN A 14 -3.53 -1.68 4.17
N GLN A 15 -4.76 -1.88 3.69
CA GLN A 15 -5.03 -2.81 2.59
C GLN A 15 -4.37 -2.34 1.30
N LEU A 16 -4.44 -1.04 0.97
CA LEU A 16 -3.76 -0.49 -0.22
C LEU A 16 -2.24 -0.64 -0.13
N SER A 17 -1.67 -0.48 1.07
CA SER A 17 -0.25 -0.72 1.33
C SER A 17 0.14 -2.17 1.02
N VAL A 18 -0.62 -3.14 1.55
CA VAL A 18 -0.37 -4.58 1.30
C VAL A 18 -0.47 -4.92 -0.18
N LEU A 19 -1.48 -4.39 -0.90
CA LEU A 19 -1.58 -4.57 -2.35
C LEU A 19 -0.36 -3.97 -3.08
N GLY A 20 0.13 -2.82 -2.63
CA GLY A 20 1.34 -2.18 -3.17
C GLY A 20 2.59 -3.06 -3.02
N SER A 21 2.78 -3.72 -1.88
CA SER A 21 3.91 -4.64 -1.65
C SER A 21 3.92 -5.86 -2.57
N LEU A 22 2.80 -6.16 -3.22
CA LEU A 22 2.61 -7.30 -4.13
C LEU A 22 2.69 -6.92 -5.61
N GLU A 23 2.89 -5.64 -5.94
CA GLU A 23 2.91 -5.14 -7.33
C GLU A 23 4.03 -5.76 -8.16
N ALA A 24 5.20 -5.97 -7.55
CA ALA A 24 6.35 -6.60 -8.22
C ALA A 24 6.20 -8.13 -8.38
N GLY A 25 5.19 -8.73 -7.77
CA GLY A 25 4.90 -10.16 -7.86
C GLY A 25 4.51 -10.82 -6.54
N PRO A 26 4.23 -12.13 -6.55
CA PRO A 26 3.87 -12.87 -5.35
C PRO A 26 4.98 -12.88 -4.32
N ARG A 27 4.64 -12.76 -3.03
CA ARG A 27 5.59 -12.71 -1.92
C ARG A 27 5.22 -13.60 -0.76
N ARG A 28 6.22 -13.99 0.03
CA ARG A 28 6.02 -14.87 1.19
C ARG A 28 5.26 -14.12 2.28
N MET A 29 4.35 -14.84 2.95
CA MET A 29 3.56 -14.27 4.05
C MET A 29 4.43 -13.68 5.19
N THR A 30 5.58 -14.29 5.45
CA THR A 30 6.54 -13.84 6.48
C THR A 30 7.24 -12.54 6.08
N GLU A 31 7.56 -12.36 4.81
CA GLU A 31 8.18 -11.13 4.30
C GLU A 31 7.20 -9.97 4.33
N LEU A 32 5.95 -10.21 3.95
CA LEU A 32 4.88 -9.22 4.06
C LEU A 32 4.67 -8.82 5.52
N ALA A 33 4.65 -9.77 6.45
CA ALA A 33 4.48 -9.48 7.87
C ALA A 33 5.62 -8.58 8.39
N ALA A 34 6.87 -8.90 8.04
CA ALA A 34 8.04 -8.14 8.43
C ALA A 34 8.02 -6.70 7.88
N GLU A 35 7.78 -6.53 6.58
CA GLU A 35 7.71 -5.21 5.93
C GLU A 35 6.63 -4.31 6.53
N HIS A 36 5.46 -4.89 6.85
CA HIS A 36 4.35 -4.14 7.43
C HIS A 36 4.45 -3.98 8.95
N GLY A 37 5.53 -4.46 9.58
CA GLY A 37 5.74 -4.35 11.03
C GLY A 37 4.69 -5.07 11.87
N VAL A 38 4.07 -6.13 11.34
CA VAL A 38 3.02 -6.89 12.01
C VAL A 38 3.40 -8.35 12.22
N ARG A 39 2.73 -9.02 13.16
CA ARG A 39 2.90 -10.47 13.35
C ARG A 39 2.21 -11.25 12.23
N LEU A 40 2.72 -12.44 11.93
CA LEU A 40 2.18 -13.32 10.88
C LEU A 40 0.66 -13.58 11.00
N PRO A 41 0.06 -13.84 12.18
CA PRO A 41 -1.39 -14.01 12.29
C PRO A 41 -2.18 -12.76 11.84
N THR A 42 -1.66 -11.56 12.12
CA THR A 42 -2.25 -10.30 11.70
C THR A 42 -2.18 -10.15 10.17
N MET A 43 -1.02 -10.46 9.57
CA MET A 43 -0.87 -10.47 8.11
C MET A 43 -1.80 -11.50 7.45
N THR A 44 -1.90 -12.71 8.00
CA THR A 44 -2.85 -13.73 7.54
C THR A 44 -4.29 -13.23 7.56
N ALA A 45 -4.71 -12.52 8.62
CA ALA A 45 -6.05 -11.94 8.70
C ALA A 45 -6.28 -10.79 7.70
N GLN A 46 -5.24 -10.05 7.31
CA GLN A 46 -5.30 -9.04 6.25
C GLN A 46 -5.44 -9.70 4.87
N ILE A 47 -4.58 -10.68 4.56
CA ILE A 47 -4.64 -11.43 3.31
C ILE A 47 -5.95 -12.20 3.16
N ASN A 48 -6.48 -12.82 4.23
CA ASN A 48 -7.80 -13.46 4.20
C ASN A 48 -8.91 -12.49 3.77
N ARG A 49 -8.86 -11.23 4.21
CA ARG A 49 -9.84 -10.22 3.81
C ARG A 49 -9.71 -9.88 2.34
N LEU A 50 -8.49 -9.60 1.89
CA LEU A 50 -8.21 -9.28 0.48
C LEU A 50 -8.55 -10.46 -0.46
N GLU A 51 -8.34 -11.70 -0.02
CA GLU A 51 -8.65 -12.90 -0.78
C GLU A 51 -10.16 -13.10 -0.90
N ARG A 52 -10.92 -12.88 0.19
CA ARG A 52 -12.39 -12.87 0.15
C ARG A 52 -12.94 -11.80 -0.78
N ASP A 53 -12.27 -10.65 -0.87
CA ASP A 53 -12.63 -9.55 -1.78
C ASP A 53 -12.15 -9.81 -3.23
N GLY A 54 -11.51 -10.96 -3.50
CA GLY A 54 -11.02 -11.35 -4.81
C GLY A 54 -9.79 -10.57 -5.30
N LEU A 55 -9.12 -9.82 -4.41
CA LEU A 55 -8.02 -8.91 -4.76
C LEU A 55 -6.64 -9.58 -4.70
N VAL A 56 -6.51 -10.66 -3.93
CA VAL A 56 -5.28 -11.45 -3.86
C VAL A 56 -5.60 -12.93 -3.94
N ALA A 57 -4.64 -13.72 -4.39
CA ALA A 57 -4.71 -15.17 -4.36
C ALA A 57 -3.47 -15.73 -3.66
N ARG A 58 -3.66 -16.81 -2.89
CA ARG A 58 -2.54 -17.56 -2.32
C ARG A 58 -1.92 -18.50 -3.34
N GLY A 59 -0.61 -18.63 -3.23
CA GLY A 59 0.19 -19.57 -3.99
C GLY A 59 1.16 -20.33 -3.10
N ARG A 60 2.05 -21.05 -3.78
CA ARG A 60 3.21 -21.69 -3.17
C ARG A 60 4.47 -21.06 -3.74
N ASP A 61 5.50 -20.95 -2.91
CA ASP A 61 6.81 -20.48 -3.34
C ASP A 61 7.41 -21.44 -4.37
N THR A 62 8.12 -20.89 -5.36
CA THR A 62 8.72 -21.66 -6.46
C THR A 62 9.94 -22.47 -6.02
N THR A 63 10.54 -22.13 -4.87
CA THR A 63 11.75 -22.77 -4.34
C THR A 63 11.43 -23.75 -3.20
N ASP A 64 10.43 -23.44 -2.37
CA ASP A 64 9.92 -24.36 -1.33
C ASP A 64 8.38 -24.39 -1.32
N ALA A 65 7.81 -25.45 -1.88
CA ALA A 65 6.35 -25.59 -2.00
C ALA A 65 5.60 -25.61 -0.65
N ARG A 66 6.29 -25.73 0.50
CA ARG A 66 5.68 -25.62 1.84
C ARG A 66 5.42 -24.16 2.24
N VAL A 67 6.09 -23.22 1.59
CA VAL A 67 5.95 -21.79 1.88
C VAL A 67 4.74 -21.22 1.15
N VAL A 68 3.87 -20.55 1.89
CA VAL A 68 2.70 -19.86 1.35
C VAL A 68 3.09 -18.47 0.86
N THR A 69 2.68 -18.15 -0.36
CA THR A 69 2.80 -16.82 -0.95
C THR A 69 1.43 -16.18 -1.14
N ALA A 70 1.39 -14.86 -1.26
CA ALA A 70 0.23 -14.10 -1.72
C ALA A 70 0.64 -13.27 -2.93
N GLY A 71 -0.25 -13.13 -3.92
CA GLY A 71 -0.03 -12.29 -5.11
C GLY A 71 -1.31 -11.57 -5.52
N LEU A 72 -1.18 -10.49 -6.28
CA LEU A 72 -2.33 -9.76 -6.82
C LEU A 72 -3.07 -10.62 -7.85
N THR A 73 -4.39 -10.56 -7.82
CA THR A 73 -5.24 -10.96 -8.94
C THR A 73 -5.41 -9.78 -9.90
N ALA A 74 -5.99 -10.00 -11.09
CA ALA A 74 -6.33 -8.90 -11.99
C ALA A 74 -7.25 -7.83 -11.32
N PRO A 75 -8.33 -8.20 -10.58
CA PRO A 75 -9.07 -7.24 -9.77
C PRO A 75 -8.22 -6.52 -8.71
N GLY A 76 -7.22 -7.20 -8.14
CA GLY A 76 -6.25 -6.62 -7.20
C GLY A 76 -5.42 -5.50 -7.81
N VAL A 77 -4.91 -5.71 -9.03
CA VAL A 77 -4.14 -4.71 -9.79
C VAL A 77 -5.00 -3.48 -10.08
N GLU A 78 -6.21 -3.67 -10.61
CA GLU A 78 -7.12 -2.56 -10.89
C GLU A 78 -7.50 -1.80 -9.61
N ARG A 79 -7.70 -2.50 -8.50
CA ARG A 79 -8.00 -1.87 -7.21
C ARG A 79 -6.82 -1.04 -6.70
N LEU A 80 -5.60 -1.56 -6.81
CA LEU A 80 -4.38 -0.83 -6.43
C LEU A 80 -4.25 0.45 -7.26
N ARG A 81 -4.43 0.35 -8.57
CA ARG A 81 -4.40 1.49 -9.49
C ARG A 81 -5.44 2.55 -9.13
N ALA A 82 -6.70 2.15 -8.99
CA ALA A 82 -7.80 3.06 -8.64
C ALA A 82 -7.63 3.69 -7.25
N GLY A 83 -6.96 3.01 -6.31
CA GLY A 83 -6.59 3.57 -5.02
C GLY A 83 -5.49 4.64 -5.13
N ARG A 84 -4.49 4.41 -5.98
CA ARG A 84 -3.42 5.38 -6.27
C ARG A 84 -3.94 6.63 -6.98
N GLU A 85 -4.79 6.46 -7.99
CA GLU A 85 -5.41 7.55 -8.73
C GLU A 85 -6.20 8.48 -7.79
N ARG A 86 -7.09 7.92 -6.94
CA ARG A 86 -7.82 8.71 -5.93
C ARG A 86 -6.89 9.45 -4.96
N ARG A 87 -5.78 8.82 -4.55
CA ARG A 87 -4.81 9.46 -3.65
C ARG A 87 -4.12 10.64 -4.34
N LEU A 88 -3.80 10.50 -5.62
CA LEU A 88 -3.20 11.55 -6.44
C LEU A 88 -4.21 12.70 -6.67
N GLU A 89 -5.46 12.38 -6.99
CA GLU A 89 -6.55 13.37 -7.13
C GLU A 89 -6.73 14.17 -5.84
N PHE A 90 -6.86 13.48 -4.70
CA PHE A 90 -6.96 14.12 -3.39
C PHE A 90 -5.79 15.07 -3.13
N LEU A 91 -4.55 14.62 -3.37
CA LEU A 91 -3.38 15.47 -3.17
C LEU A 91 -3.40 16.66 -4.14
N THR A 92 -3.74 16.45 -5.40
CA THR A 92 -3.82 17.50 -6.43
C THR A 92 -4.78 18.62 -5.99
N GLU A 93 -5.97 18.27 -5.51
CA GLU A 93 -6.95 19.24 -4.98
C GLU A 93 -6.40 20.02 -3.77
N ARG A 94 -5.65 19.35 -2.88
CA ARG A 94 -5.04 20.01 -1.72
C ARG A 94 -3.85 20.89 -2.10
N PHE A 95 -3.11 20.53 -3.13
CA PHE A 95 -2.03 21.36 -3.65
C PHE A 95 -2.57 22.55 -4.42
N ALA A 96 -3.73 22.45 -5.07
CA ALA A 96 -4.32 23.53 -5.87
C ALA A 96 -4.59 24.80 -5.06
N VAL A 97 -4.89 24.68 -3.75
CA VAL A 97 -5.16 25.83 -2.87
C VAL A 97 -3.90 26.51 -2.32
N LEU A 98 -2.71 25.94 -2.56
CA LEU A 98 -1.46 26.53 -2.12
C LEU A 98 -0.98 27.62 -3.11
N SER A 99 -0.32 28.64 -2.60
CA SER A 99 0.49 29.56 -3.40
C SER A 99 1.75 28.88 -3.92
N ASP A 100 2.44 29.51 -4.87
CA ASP A 100 3.67 28.95 -5.43
C ASP A 100 4.82 28.92 -4.42
N GLU A 101 4.85 29.86 -3.48
CA GLU A 101 5.81 29.88 -2.36
C GLU A 101 5.55 28.70 -1.40
N GLU A 102 4.29 28.46 -1.03
CA GLU A 102 3.93 27.31 -0.19
C GLU A 102 4.22 25.97 -0.89
N ARG A 103 3.96 25.87 -2.21
CA ARG A 103 4.33 24.69 -3.01
C ARG A 103 5.83 24.45 -3.00
N ALA A 104 6.63 25.51 -3.17
CA ALA A 104 8.09 25.43 -3.11
C ALA A 104 8.58 24.99 -1.71
N ALA A 105 7.98 25.52 -0.64
CA ALA A 105 8.31 25.13 0.72
C ALA A 105 8.00 23.64 1.00
N VAL A 106 6.84 23.15 0.54
CA VAL A 106 6.49 21.73 0.65
C VAL A 106 7.49 20.86 -0.13
N ALA A 107 7.82 21.23 -1.37
CA ALA A 107 8.79 20.49 -2.18
C ALA A 107 10.18 20.44 -1.52
N ALA A 108 10.64 21.56 -0.94
CA ALA A 108 11.91 21.65 -0.24
C ALA A 108 11.97 20.77 1.02
N ALA A 109 10.82 20.46 1.64
CA ALA A 109 10.74 19.59 2.81
C ALA A 109 10.76 18.10 2.46
N LEU A 110 10.38 17.69 1.24
CA LEU A 110 10.26 16.27 0.84
C LEU A 110 11.54 15.45 1.10
N PRO A 111 12.76 15.91 0.75
CA PRO A 111 13.98 15.12 1.00
C PRO A 111 14.25 14.86 2.50
N ALA A 112 13.82 15.77 3.37
CA ALA A 112 13.96 15.58 4.82
C ALA A 112 12.93 14.56 5.34
N LEU A 113 11.70 14.60 4.82
CA LEU A 113 10.67 13.61 5.11
C LEU A 113 11.11 12.21 4.64
N ASP A 114 11.68 12.09 3.44
CA ASP A 114 12.19 10.81 2.94
C ASP A 114 13.24 10.22 3.88
N LYS A 115 14.16 11.03 4.39
CA LYS A 115 15.17 10.59 5.38
C LYS A 115 14.54 10.10 6.69
N LEU A 116 13.48 10.76 7.15
CA LEU A 116 12.77 10.35 8.37
C LEU A 116 12.06 8.99 8.20
N PHE A 117 11.58 8.68 7.00
CA PHE A 117 10.83 7.45 6.73
C PHE A 117 11.67 6.32 6.12
N ALA A 118 12.83 6.61 5.53
CA ALA A 118 13.79 5.62 5.04
C ALA A 118 14.63 4.98 6.16
N ALA A 119 14.63 5.58 7.36
CA ALA A 119 15.26 5.01 8.55
C ALA A 119 14.33 3.98 9.20
N SER A 120 14.26 2.77 8.62
CA SER A 120 13.70 1.56 9.25
C SER A 120 14.31 0.32 8.63
#